data_AF-A0A0A8UKZ2-F1
#
_entry.id   AF-A0A0A8UKZ2-F1
#
_cell.length_a   1.000
_cell.length_b   1.000
_cell.length_c   1.000
_cell.angle_alpha   90.00
_cell.angle_beta   90.00
_cell.angle_gamma   90.00
#
_symmetry.space_group_name_H-M   'P 1'
#
loop_
_entity.id
_entity.type
_entity.pdbx_description
1 polymer ?
#
loop_
_entity_poly.entity_id
_entity_poly.type
_entity_poly.pdbx_seq_one_letter_code
_entity_poly.pdbx_strand_id
1 'polypeptide(L)'
;MGRFFGAKTIQVRNAITTRFFIEKQIEKRVSPETALQQLKEFYPHKRDAFTTTSYDSLINQVSLYFKKEFFENNIDSFVLIYLLNTESLSDSFAQFTPKDLRNLKEALIILMIQSYEEYVSRATGEAHGKYVPAKYHQTVDRFERFVNRSKVLIDSARTVSGVIISLAIAANFACLYPEITDFALSSLQALTTKLHTSLTLKSANYIPNSLGPAFKFEQMREFCIKKLGDYLKERAVYTEKERSGNYLCQTYLPINRGFFYNTRLQIARIELASHLLNKLQFMIDVGQDIDSPQQLLQILQNAQKENERLYRFYGRVVDKQGELAKILEDLCQNLNDAYDWKDSNQGVYNPV
;
A
#
# COMPACT_ATOMS: atom_id res chain seq x y z
N MET A 1 10.13 -4.09 -53.54
CA MET A 1 11.00 -3.77 -52.38
C MET A 1 11.00 -2.26 -52.23
N GLY A 2 10.75 -1.55 -51.14
CA GLY A 2 10.39 -1.69 -49.72
C GLY A 2 10.12 -0.21 -49.29
N ARG A 3 9.44 0.20 -48.22
CA ARG A 3 9.16 -0.34 -46.90
C ARG A 3 7.84 0.32 -46.46
N PHE A 4 6.80 -0.46 -46.18
CA PHE A 4 5.61 -0.02 -45.44
C PHE A 4 5.83 -0.34 -43.96
N PHE A 5 6.39 0.59 -43.19
CA PHE A 5 6.26 0.60 -41.73
C PHE A 5 6.12 2.05 -41.28
N GLY A 6 4.97 2.63 -41.59
CA GLY A 6 4.49 3.81 -40.87
C GLY A 6 4.20 3.40 -39.43
N ALA A 7 4.71 4.17 -38.48
CA ALA A 7 4.40 4.02 -37.06
C ALA A 7 2.89 3.84 -36.87
N LYS A 8 2.50 2.80 -36.12
CA LYS A 8 1.08 2.57 -35.76
C LYS A 8 0.60 3.78 -34.97
N THR A 9 -0.06 4.72 -35.64
CA THR A 9 -0.85 5.76 -35.00
C THR A 9 -1.96 5.05 -34.24
N ILE A 10 -1.83 5.02 -32.91
CA ILE A 10 -2.88 4.52 -32.03
C ILE A 10 -4.07 5.45 -32.21
N GLN A 11 -5.09 5.01 -32.94
CA GLN A 11 -6.34 5.74 -33.04
C GLN A 11 -7.06 5.63 -31.69
N VAL A 12 -7.12 6.74 -30.98
CA VAL A 12 -7.73 6.82 -29.65
C VAL A 12 -9.23 7.14 -29.79
N ARG A 13 -10.09 6.44 -29.05
CA ARG A 13 -11.57 6.61 -29.08
C ARG A 13 -12.09 7.33 -27.83
N ASN A 14 -13.42 7.58 -27.79
CA ASN A 14 -14.14 8.16 -26.66
C ASN A 14 -13.64 7.66 -25.32
N ALA A 15 -13.43 8.61 -24.40
CA ALA A 15 -12.92 8.33 -23.08
C ALA A 15 -13.90 7.49 -22.25
N ILE A 16 -13.35 6.54 -21.50
CA ILE A 16 -14.03 5.80 -20.46
C ILE A 16 -13.72 6.50 -19.14
N THR A 17 -14.74 7.01 -18.46
CA THR A 17 -14.60 7.54 -17.11
C THR A 17 -15.18 6.55 -16.11
N THR A 18 -14.30 5.89 -15.36
CA THR A 18 -14.70 5.03 -14.24
C THR A 18 -14.81 5.85 -12.97
N ARG A 19 -15.87 5.65 -12.20
CA ARG A 19 -16.11 6.32 -10.92
C ARG A 19 -16.07 5.30 -9.79
N PHE A 20 -15.22 5.55 -8.80
CA PHE A 20 -15.07 4.69 -7.63
C PHE A 20 -15.41 5.47 -6.37
N PHE A 21 -16.37 4.97 -5.58
CA PHE A 21 -16.76 5.58 -4.32
C PHE A 21 -15.76 5.24 -3.21
N ILE A 22 -15.34 6.24 -2.46
CA ILE A 22 -14.43 6.16 -1.32
C ILE A 22 -15.04 7.01 -0.19
N GLU A 23 -15.61 6.35 0.81
CA GLU A 23 -16.41 6.98 1.88
C GLU A 23 -15.61 7.96 2.74
N LYS A 24 -14.31 7.72 2.89
CA LYS A 24 -13.36 8.59 3.62
C LYS A 24 -12.26 9.08 2.68
N GLN A 25 -11.56 10.15 3.08
CA GLN A 25 -10.30 10.53 2.43
C GLN A 25 -9.21 9.50 2.69
N ILE A 26 -9.34 8.33 2.08
CA ILE A 26 -8.33 7.29 2.11
C ILE A 26 -7.36 7.60 0.97
N GLU A 27 -6.08 7.67 1.32
CA GLU A 27 -5.00 7.85 0.38
C GLU A 27 -4.76 6.53 -0.36
N LYS A 28 -4.36 6.64 -1.63
CA LYS A 28 -3.94 5.46 -2.37
C LYS A 28 -2.67 4.94 -1.71
N ARG A 29 -2.67 3.69 -1.27
CA ARG A 29 -1.45 3.06 -0.74
C ARG A 29 -0.35 3.06 -1.80
N VAL A 30 0.84 3.44 -1.36
CA VAL A 30 2.07 3.49 -2.16
C VAL A 30 2.83 2.16 -1.96
N SER A 31 3.66 1.75 -2.93
CA SER A 31 4.50 0.56 -2.73
C SER A 31 5.65 0.88 -1.75
N PRO A 32 6.16 -0.10 -0.99
CA PRO A 32 7.33 0.10 -0.13
C PRO A 32 8.52 0.72 -0.86
N GLU A 33 8.80 0.29 -2.09
CA GLU A 33 9.92 0.79 -2.89
C GLU A 33 9.72 2.26 -3.23
N THR A 34 8.50 2.65 -3.60
CA THR A 34 8.17 4.03 -3.94
C THR A 34 8.23 4.91 -2.68
N ALA A 35 7.76 4.43 -1.54
CA ALA A 35 7.85 5.12 -0.25
C ALA A 35 9.32 5.38 0.14
N LEU A 36 10.19 4.37 0.00
CA LEU A 36 11.63 4.53 0.21
C LEU A 36 12.28 5.48 -0.80
N GLN A 37 11.91 5.42 -2.07
CA GLN A 37 12.44 6.33 -3.09
C GLN A 37 12.09 7.78 -2.74
N GLN A 38 10.84 8.04 -2.39
CA GLN A 38 10.38 9.37 -1.95
C GLN A 38 11.11 9.87 -0.70
N LEU A 39 11.59 8.97 0.16
CA LEU A 39 12.45 9.32 1.29
C LEU A 39 13.88 9.64 0.82
N LYS A 40 14.45 8.80 -0.05
CA LYS A 40 15.81 8.92 -0.61
C LYS A 40 16.05 10.21 -1.38
N GLU A 41 15.04 10.71 -2.09
CA GLU A 41 15.10 12.00 -2.81
C GLU A 41 15.43 13.19 -1.88
N PHE A 42 15.29 13.03 -0.56
CA PHE A 42 15.56 14.05 0.45
C PHE A 42 16.81 13.76 1.31
N TYR A 43 17.52 12.66 1.07
CA TYR A 43 18.80 12.39 1.74
C TYR A 43 19.93 13.17 1.06
N PRO A 44 20.62 14.10 1.73
CA PRO A 44 21.98 14.43 1.35
C PRO A 44 22.87 13.21 1.67
N HIS A 45 23.67 12.77 0.70
CA HIS A 45 24.55 11.59 0.78
C HIS A 45 25.68 11.67 1.85
N LYS A 46 25.60 12.57 2.83
CA LYS A 46 26.61 12.72 3.87
C LYS A 46 25.97 12.68 5.25
N ARG A 47 26.20 11.57 5.93
CA ARG A 47 25.94 11.40 7.36
C ARG A 47 27.09 12.07 8.08
N ASP A 48 26.94 13.33 8.47
CA ASP A 48 27.76 13.86 9.56
C ASP A 48 27.22 13.22 10.84
N ALA A 49 28.09 12.51 11.56
CA ALA A 49 27.73 11.62 12.66
C ALA A 49 27.16 12.40 13.86
N PHE A 50 25.86 12.69 13.84
CA PHE A 50 25.10 13.09 15.01
C PHE A 50 24.38 11.87 15.57
N THR A 51 25.09 11.09 16.39
CA THR A 51 24.48 10.04 17.22
C THR A 51 24.04 10.68 18.53
N THR A 52 22.73 10.84 18.72
CA THR A 52 22.15 11.26 19.98
C THR A 52 21.84 10.04 20.85
N THR A 53 21.87 10.19 22.17
CA THR A 53 21.47 9.12 23.11
C THR A 53 20.05 8.59 22.81
N SER A 54 19.15 9.46 22.34
CA SER A 54 17.78 9.10 21.94
C SER A 54 17.75 8.20 20.70
N TYR A 55 18.65 8.41 19.74
CA TYR A 55 18.78 7.54 18.56
C TYR A 55 19.23 6.14 18.98
N ASP A 56 20.30 6.05 19.78
CA ASP A 56 20.82 4.74 20.22
C ASP A 56 19.80 3.99 21.09
N SER A 57 19.10 4.69 21.97
CA SER A 57 18.00 4.11 22.77
C SER A 57 16.90 3.54 21.88
N LEU A 58 16.47 4.29 20.86
CA LEU A 58 15.44 3.84 19.92
C LEU A 58 15.91 2.61 19.13
N ILE A 59 17.12 2.65 18.57
CA ILE A 59 17.67 1.52 17.79
C ILE A 59 17.80 0.27 18.67
N ASN A 60 18.25 0.43 19.91
CA ASN A 60 18.31 -0.67 20.87
C ASN A 60 16.92 -1.25 21.12
N GLN A 61 15.89 -0.43 21.34
CA GLN A 61 14.52 -0.92 21.50
C GLN A 61 14.00 -1.64 20.25
N VAL A 62 14.25 -1.08 19.06
CA VAL A 62 13.85 -1.70 17.77
C VAL A 62 14.57 -3.04 17.55
N SER A 63 15.85 -3.15 17.93
CA SER A 63 16.62 -4.38 17.74
C SER A 63 16.06 -5.59 18.50
N LEU A 64 15.34 -5.35 19.61
CA LEU A 64 14.73 -6.41 20.43
C LEU A 64 13.64 -7.20 19.70
N TYR A 65 13.10 -6.65 18.60
CA TYR A 65 12.04 -7.30 17.83
C TYR A 65 12.54 -8.33 16.82
N PHE A 66 13.83 -8.29 16.46
CA PHE A 66 14.38 -9.04 15.35
C PHE A 66 15.27 -10.18 15.82
N LYS A 67 15.39 -11.24 15.00
CA LYS A 67 16.44 -12.23 15.24
C LYS A 67 17.80 -11.56 15.01
N LYS A 68 18.79 -11.92 15.83
CA LYS A 68 20.14 -11.32 15.78
C LYS A 68 20.79 -11.37 14.40
N GLU A 69 20.46 -12.38 13.59
CA GLU A 69 20.98 -12.57 12.24
C GLU A 69 20.42 -11.59 11.19
N PHE A 70 19.27 -10.96 11.46
CA PHE A 70 18.65 -10.03 10.52
C PHE A 70 19.01 -8.57 10.79
N PHE A 71 19.39 -8.23 12.02
CA PHE A 71 19.51 -6.84 12.46
C PHE A 71 20.97 -6.39 12.58
N GLU A 72 21.36 -5.46 11.71
CA GLU A 72 22.60 -4.71 11.86
C GLU A 72 22.25 -3.22 11.99
N ASN A 73 22.95 -2.48 12.87
CA ASN A 73 22.70 -1.04 13.05
C ASN A 73 23.28 -0.21 11.89
N ASN A 74 22.71 -0.38 10.71
CA ASN A 74 23.01 0.40 9.53
C ASN A 74 21.77 0.55 8.65
N ILE A 75 21.72 1.64 7.89
CA ILE A 75 20.54 1.99 7.08
C ILE A 75 20.26 0.95 5.97
N ASP A 76 21.29 0.30 5.44
CA ASP A 76 21.13 -0.70 4.37
C ASP A 76 20.43 -1.96 4.88
N SER A 77 20.79 -2.43 6.08
CA SER A 77 20.09 -3.50 6.79
C SER A 77 18.63 -3.12 7.07
N PHE A 78 18.37 -1.88 7.50
CA PHE A 78 17.00 -1.41 7.75
C PHE A 78 16.16 -1.42 6.47
N VAL A 79 16.73 -0.93 5.36
CA VAL A 79 16.08 -0.94 4.03
C VAL A 79 15.83 -2.37 3.54
N LEU A 80 16.79 -3.28 3.74
CA LEU A 80 16.62 -4.69 3.40
C LEU A 80 15.42 -5.27 4.14
N ILE A 81 15.37 -5.14 5.47
CA ILE A 81 14.27 -5.62 6.33
C ILE A 81 12.94 -5.01 5.86
N TYR A 82 12.90 -3.71 5.57
CA TYR A 82 11.68 -3.01 5.17
C TYR A 82 11.08 -3.55 3.86
N LEU A 83 11.95 -3.98 2.94
CA LEU A 83 11.56 -4.51 1.63
C LEU A 83 11.37 -6.04 1.63
N LEU A 84 11.63 -6.72 2.75
CA LEU A 84 11.41 -8.15 2.83
C LEU A 84 9.94 -8.49 2.58
N ASN A 85 9.75 -9.54 1.80
CA ASN A 85 8.44 -10.13 1.60
C ASN A 85 8.07 -11.11 2.73
N THR A 86 8.94 -11.34 3.70
CA THR A 86 8.72 -12.27 4.81
C THR A 86 8.98 -11.60 6.15
N GLU A 87 8.40 -12.12 7.22
CA GLU A 87 8.71 -11.64 8.57
C GLU A 87 10.14 -12.00 8.98
N SER A 88 10.84 -11.06 9.59
CA SER A 88 12.20 -11.20 10.16
C SER A 88 12.22 -11.06 11.69
N LEU A 89 11.03 -11.08 12.30
CA LEU A 89 10.84 -10.95 13.74
C LEU A 89 11.37 -12.19 14.47
N SER A 90 11.70 -12.02 15.75
CA SER A 90 11.99 -13.15 16.63
C SER A 90 10.75 -14.03 16.83
N ASP A 91 10.98 -15.31 17.15
CA ASP A 91 9.90 -16.31 17.28
C ASP A 91 8.92 -16.01 18.43
N SER A 92 9.24 -15.03 19.28
CA SER A 92 8.38 -14.50 20.34
C SER A 92 7.22 -13.63 19.81
N PHE A 93 7.24 -13.23 18.54
CA PHE A 93 6.17 -12.43 17.94
C PHE A 93 5.20 -13.32 17.16
N ALA A 94 3.90 -13.17 17.47
CA ALA A 94 2.84 -13.88 16.79
C ALA A 94 2.84 -13.55 15.28
N GLN A 95 2.25 -14.44 14.48
CA GLN A 95 1.84 -14.04 13.13
C GLN A 95 0.67 -13.04 13.25
N PHE A 96 0.63 -12.04 12.38
CA PHE A 96 -0.41 -11.02 12.36
C PHE A 96 -1.36 -11.27 11.20
N THR A 97 -2.67 -11.06 11.41
CA THR A 97 -3.66 -11.03 10.34
C THR A 97 -3.56 -9.72 9.55
N PRO A 98 -4.11 -9.62 8.32
CA PRO A 98 -4.10 -8.37 7.57
C PRO A 98 -4.77 -7.21 8.33
N LYS A 99 -5.87 -7.50 9.03
CA LYS A 99 -6.56 -6.56 9.93
C LYS A 99 -5.65 -6.08 11.05
N ASP A 100 -4.90 -7.00 11.65
CA ASP A 100 -3.97 -6.68 12.73
C ASP A 100 -2.83 -5.76 12.27
N LEU A 101 -2.24 -6.04 11.10
CA LEU A 101 -1.21 -5.21 10.50
C LEU A 101 -1.76 -3.81 10.20
N ARG A 102 -2.98 -3.72 9.65
CA ARG A 102 -3.64 -2.44 9.38
C ARG A 102 -3.86 -1.64 10.66
N ASN A 103 -4.47 -2.25 11.68
CA ASN A 103 -4.73 -1.58 12.96
C ASN A 103 -3.43 -1.08 13.59
N LEU A 104 -2.34 -1.85 13.45
CA LEU A 104 -1.03 -1.42 13.92
C LEU A 104 -0.53 -0.18 13.17
N LYS A 105 -0.60 -0.18 11.84
CA LYS A 105 -0.22 0.98 11.01
C LYS A 105 -1.05 2.22 11.38
N GLU A 106 -2.37 2.07 11.46
CA GLU A 106 -3.29 3.17 11.81
C GLU A 106 -2.98 3.73 13.19
N ALA A 107 -2.77 2.88 14.19
CA ALA A 107 -2.40 3.31 15.54
C ALA A 107 -1.11 4.12 15.54
N LEU A 108 -0.05 3.63 14.88
CA LEU A 108 1.23 4.34 14.80
C LEU A 108 1.11 5.68 14.05
N ILE A 109 0.33 5.73 12.96
CA ILE A 109 0.09 6.95 12.20
C ILE A 109 -0.65 7.99 13.04
N ILE A 110 -1.72 7.59 13.75
CA ILE A 110 -2.49 8.49 14.63
C ILE A 110 -1.58 9.10 15.69
N LEU A 111 -0.75 8.28 16.33
CA LEU A 111 0.21 8.71 17.35
C LEU A 111 1.27 9.67 16.80
N MET A 112 1.70 9.46 15.56
CA MET A 112 2.64 10.35 14.89
C MET A 112 2.00 11.70 14.55
N ILE A 113 0.74 11.71 14.13
CA ILE A 113 -0.05 12.93 13.91
C ILE A 113 -0.27 13.68 15.23
N GLN A 114 -0.61 12.97 16.32
CA GLN A 114 -0.73 13.59 17.65
C GLN A 114 0.58 14.24 18.09
N SER A 115 1.72 13.58 17.83
CA SER A 115 3.04 14.16 18.11
C SER A 115 3.30 15.44 17.31
N TYR A 116 2.84 15.50 16.05
CA TYR A 116 2.86 16.72 15.24
C TYR A 116 2.01 17.84 15.83
N GLU A 117 0.77 17.54 16.19
CA GLU A 117 -0.15 18.49 16.81
C GLU A 117 0.39 19.02 18.13
N GLU A 118 0.98 18.16 18.97
CA GLU A 118 1.65 18.55 20.21
C GLU A 118 2.85 19.48 19.95
N TYR A 119 3.66 19.18 18.94
CA TYR A 119 4.78 20.05 18.55
C TYR A 119 4.29 21.44 18.15
N VAL A 120 3.32 21.51 17.23
CA VAL A 120 2.74 22.77 16.76
C VAL A 120 2.10 23.53 17.92
N SER A 121 1.39 22.86 18.82
CA SER A 121 0.76 23.48 20.00
C SER A 121 1.80 24.07 20.95
N ARG A 122 2.89 23.35 21.24
CA ARG A 122 3.99 23.89 22.07
C ARG A 122 4.65 25.08 21.41
N ALA A 123 4.97 24.94 20.12
CA ALA A 123 5.66 25.97 19.36
C ALA A 123 4.79 27.25 19.19
N THR A 124 3.46 27.12 19.08
CA THR A 124 2.52 28.26 19.07
C THR A 124 2.22 28.84 20.46
N GLY A 125 2.12 28.00 21.49
CA GLY A 125 1.92 28.41 22.89
C GLY A 125 3.10 29.23 23.42
N GLU A 126 4.32 28.85 23.06
CA GLU A 126 5.54 29.62 23.36
C GLU A 126 5.63 30.96 22.60
N ALA A 127 4.88 31.11 21.49
CA ALA A 127 4.86 32.31 20.66
C ALA A 127 3.81 33.37 21.06
N HIS A 128 3.06 33.17 22.16
CA HIS A 128 2.03 34.11 22.59
C HIS A 128 2.62 35.50 22.93
N GLY A 129 2.39 36.46 22.02
CA GLY A 129 2.70 37.89 22.21
C GLY A 129 3.90 38.44 21.44
N LYS A 130 4.62 37.63 20.64
CA LYS A 130 5.74 38.11 19.82
C LYS A 130 5.67 37.61 18.38
N TYR A 131 6.16 38.45 17.48
CA TYR A 131 6.38 38.16 16.06
C TYR A 131 6.88 36.73 15.85
N VAL A 132 6.14 35.94 15.07
CA VAL A 132 6.53 34.57 14.68
C VAL A 132 7.67 34.68 13.66
N PRO A 133 8.91 34.30 14.00
CA PRO A 133 10.04 34.46 13.08
C PRO A 133 9.87 33.57 11.85
N ALA A 134 10.34 33.97 10.66
CA ALA A 134 10.29 33.13 9.46
C ALA A 134 10.93 31.72 9.65
N LYS A 135 11.92 31.62 10.54
CA LYS A 135 12.56 30.36 10.94
C LYS A 135 11.56 29.38 11.59
N TYR A 136 10.53 29.86 12.27
CA TYR A 136 9.47 29.04 12.87
C TYR A 136 8.69 28.26 11.80
N HIS A 137 8.21 28.96 10.77
CA HIS A 137 7.45 28.34 9.69
C HIS A 137 8.29 27.28 8.98
N GLN A 138 9.58 27.55 8.76
CA GLN A 138 10.50 26.57 8.19
C GLN A 138 10.68 25.31 9.05
N THR A 139 10.71 25.44 10.38
CA THR A 139 10.83 24.28 11.27
C THR A 139 9.54 23.46 11.32
N VAL A 140 8.38 24.12 11.39
CA VAL A 140 7.07 23.45 11.32
C VAL A 140 6.92 22.70 9.98
N ASP A 141 7.26 23.34 8.86
CA ASP A 141 7.22 22.71 7.53
C ASP A 141 8.14 21.49 7.46
N ARG A 142 9.33 21.54 8.08
CA ARG A 142 10.24 20.39 8.15
C ARG A 142 9.65 19.26 8.99
N PHE A 143 9.04 19.57 10.12
CA PHE A 143 8.43 18.56 10.98
C PHE A 143 7.20 17.92 10.32
N GLU A 144 6.37 18.72 9.66
CA GLU A 144 5.24 18.25 8.86
C GLU A 144 5.72 17.30 7.75
N ARG A 145 6.78 17.66 7.02
CA ARG A 145 7.40 16.77 6.02
C ARG A 145 7.90 15.47 6.65
N PHE A 146 8.56 15.55 7.81
CA PHE A 146 9.02 14.38 8.55
C PHE A 146 7.86 13.43 8.91
N VAL A 147 6.77 13.97 9.46
CA VAL A 147 5.57 13.22 9.85
C VAL A 147 4.91 12.60 8.62
N ASN A 148 4.71 13.37 7.56
CA ASN A 148 4.09 12.90 6.33
C ASN A 148 4.89 11.78 5.67
N ARG A 149 6.23 11.88 5.64
CA ARG A 149 7.08 10.81 5.07
C ARG A 149 7.10 9.56 5.92
N SER A 150 7.18 9.72 7.23
CA SER A 150 7.15 8.60 8.17
C SER A 150 5.79 7.88 8.14
N LYS A 151 4.68 8.62 8.02
CA LYS A 151 3.34 8.08 7.75
C LYS A 151 3.33 7.22 6.49
N VAL A 152 3.85 7.73 5.37
CA VAL A 152 3.88 6.98 4.09
C VAL A 152 4.73 5.71 4.22
N LEU A 153 5.86 5.76 4.93
CA LEU A 153 6.69 4.57 5.20
C LEU A 153 5.92 3.51 6.01
N ILE A 154 5.26 3.91 7.10
CA ILE A 154 4.49 3.00 7.96
C ILE A 154 3.34 2.38 7.18
N ASP A 155 2.54 3.19 6.48
CA ASP A 155 1.36 2.72 5.73
C ASP A 155 1.73 1.75 4.60
N SER A 156 2.87 2.00 3.94
CA SER A 156 3.31 1.21 2.78
C SER A 156 3.94 -0.14 3.15
N ALA A 157 4.38 -0.35 4.39
CA ALA A 157 5.09 -1.57 4.80
C ALA A 157 4.29 -2.86 4.58
N ARG A 158 4.89 -3.93 4.05
CA ARG A 158 4.19 -5.22 3.78
C ARG A 158 4.04 -6.11 5.00
N THR A 159 4.95 -5.97 5.94
CA THR A 159 5.14 -6.89 7.07
C THR A 159 5.14 -6.12 8.38
N VAL A 160 4.96 -6.81 9.49
CA VAL A 160 5.10 -6.21 10.82
C VAL A 160 6.55 -5.80 11.03
N SER A 161 7.51 -6.65 10.69
CA SER A 161 8.93 -6.29 10.63
C SER A 161 9.20 -4.99 9.85
N GLY A 162 8.55 -4.81 8.71
CA GLY A 162 8.60 -3.59 7.90
C GLY A 162 8.03 -2.37 8.63
N VAL A 163 6.91 -2.52 9.33
CA VAL A 163 6.33 -1.45 10.16
C VAL A 163 7.28 -1.07 11.29
N ILE A 164 7.84 -2.05 12.01
CA ILE A 164 8.77 -1.79 13.11
C ILE A 164 10.03 -1.09 12.60
N ILE A 165 10.65 -1.61 11.54
CA ILE A 165 11.89 -1.05 11.01
C ILE A 165 11.69 0.33 10.38
N SER A 166 10.47 0.66 9.92
CA SER A 166 10.16 2.00 9.43
C SER A 166 10.41 3.08 10.48
N LEU A 167 10.33 2.76 11.78
CA LEU A 167 10.68 3.67 12.87
C LEU A 167 12.19 3.95 12.91
N ALA A 168 13.04 2.95 12.67
CA ALA A 168 14.49 3.11 12.59
C ALA A 168 14.90 3.88 11.31
N ILE A 169 14.21 3.64 10.19
CA ILE A 169 14.40 4.40 8.95
C ILE A 169 13.98 5.87 9.16
N ALA A 170 12.84 6.10 9.81
CA ALA A 170 12.39 7.45 10.17
C ALA A 170 13.35 8.13 11.14
N ALA A 171 13.92 7.41 12.12
CA ALA A 171 14.94 7.96 13.02
C ALA A 171 16.18 8.42 12.27
N ASN A 172 16.65 7.65 11.28
CA ASN A 172 17.75 8.07 10.40
C ASN A 172 17.40 9.31 9.59
N PHE A 173 16.15 9.41 9.14
CA PHE A 173 15.66 10.59 8.44
C PHE A 173 15.56 11.83 9.35
N ALA A 174 15.13 11.66 10.61
CA ALA A 174 15.02 12.75 11.59
C ALA A 174 16.37 13.42 11.85
N CYS A 175 17.45 12.64 11.93
CA CYS A 175 18.82 13.13 12.16
C CYS A 175 19.33 14.09 11.07
N LEU A 176 18.67 14.17 9.91
CA LEU A 176 19.01 15.12 8.86
C LEU A 176 18.56 16.56 9.18
N TYR A 177 17.69 16.74 10.19
CA TYR A 177 17.11 18.01 10.56
C TYR A 177 17.36 18.30 12.04
N PRO A 178 18.52 18.88 12.40
CA PRO A 178 18.90 19.13 13.79
C PRO A 178 17.85 19.87 14.60
N GLU A 179 17.08 20.77 13.96
CA GLU A 179 16.07 21.60 14.64
C GLU A 179 14.84 20.82 15.12
N ILE A 180 14.61 19.61 14.59
CA ILE A 180 13.48 18.74 14.98
C ILE A 180 13.94 17.38 15.51
N THR A 181 15.25 17.10 15.50
CA THR A 181 15.79 15.75 15.75
C THR A 181 15.36 15.21 17.12
N ASP A 182 15.57 15.97 18.20
CA ASP A 182 15.25 15.49 19.55
C ASP A 182 13.76 15.21 19.74
N PHE A 183 12.91 16.09 19.20
CA PHE A 183 11.46 15.92 19.25
C PHE A 183 11.03 14.70 18.43
N ALA A 184 11.50 14.60 17.18
CA ALA A 184 11.19 13.49 16.28
C ALA A 184 11.62 12.13 16.87
N LEU A 185 12.83 12.03 17.43
CA LEU A 185 13.31 10.81 18.07
C LEU A 185 12.50 10.46 19.33
N SER A 186 12.11 11.47 20.13
CA SER A 186 11.24 11.26 21.29
C SER A 186 9.85 10.74 20.88
N SER A 187 9.27 11.29 19.81
CA SER A 187 8.00 10.80 19.24
C SER A 187 8.11 9.36 18.77
N LEU A 188 9.20 9.00 18.08
CA LEU A 188 9.45 7.63 17.63
C LEU A 188 9.70 6.65 18.78
N GLN A 189 10.32 7.10 19.88
CA GLN A 189 10.50 6.28 21.08
C GLN A 189 9.17 6.01 21.79
N ALA A 190 8.30 7.03 21.90
CA ALA A 190 6.95 6.86 22.41
C ALA A 190 6.12 5.88 21.55
N LEU A 191 6.26 5.94 20.23
CA LEU A 191 5.66 4.99 19.29
C LEU A 191 6.16 3.56 19.53
N THR A 192 7.47 3.38 19.69
CA THR A 192 8.08 2.06 19.96
C THR A 192 7.57 1.45 21.26
N THR A 193 7.34 2.27 22.29
CA THR A 193 6.75 1.82 23.55
C THR A 193 5.30 1.32 23.36
N LYS A 194 4.48 2.07 22.62
CA LYS A 194 3.08 1.68 22.32
C LYS A 194 2.97 0.46 21.39
N LEU A 195 3.92 0.33 20.46
CA LEU A 195 4.11 -0.86 19.63
C LEU A 195 4.36 -2.10 20.50
N HIS A 196 5.26 -2.01 21.50
CA HIS A 196 5.53 -3.11 22.43
C HIS A 196 4.25 -3.62 23.12
N THR A 197 3.42 -2.71 23.65
CA THR A 197 2.14 -3.07 24.26
C THR A 197 1.19 -3.73 23.25
N SER A 198 1.14 -3.23 22.02
CA SER A 198 0.24 -3.75 20.98
C SER A 198 0.64 -5.15 20.48
N LEU A 199 1.95 -5.45 20.43
CA LEU A 199 2.47 -6.74 19.99
C LEU A 199 2.39 -7.83 21.10
N THR A 200 2.54 -7.44 22.37
CA THR A 200 2.51 -8.37 23.51
C THR A 200 1.11 -8.83 23.91
N LEU A 201 0.07 -8.11 23.53
CA LEU A 201 -1.32 -8.45 23.85
C LEU A 201 -1.94 -9.52 22.93
N LYS A 202 -1.24 -10.00 21.89
CA LYS A 202 -1.77 -11.01 20.95
C LYS A 202 -1.26 -12.41 21.29
N SER A 203 -2.19 -13.34 21.44
CA SER A 203 -1.92 -14.77 21.66
C SER A 203 -1.08 -15.35 20.51
N ALA A 204 0.01 -16.04 20.85
CA ALA A 204 0.98 -16.59 19.90
C ALA A 204 0.45 -17.72 19.01
N ASN A 205 -0.74 -18.29 19.26
CA ASN A 205 -0.99 -19.68 18.85
C ASN A 205 -2.25 -19.96 18.01
N TYR A 206 -2.93 -18.98 17.41
CA TYR A 206 -3.98 -19.32 16.45
C TYR A 206 -4.28 -18.20 15.44
N ILE A 207 -3.88 -18.40 14.19
CA ILE A 207 -4.47 -17.69 13.05
C ILE A 207 -5.44 -18.66 12.37
N PRO A 208 -6.75 -18.39 12.39
CA PRO A 208 -7.69 -19.11 11.53
C PRO A 208 -7.22 -19.06 10.08
N ASN A 209 -7.36 -20.16 9.33
CA ASN A 209 -7.08 -20.19 7.88
C ASN A 209 -7.86 -19.10 7.10
N SER A 210 -8.93 -18.57 7.70
CA SER A 210 -9.73 -17.45 7.18
C SER A 210 -9.14 -16.06 7.31
N LEU A 211 -8.08 -15.91 8.10
CA LEU A 211 -7.43 -14.63 8.31
C LEU A 211 -6.03 -14.65 7.70
N GLY A 212 -5.31 -15.75 7.89
CA GLY A 212 -3.99 -15.98 7.31
C GLY A 212 -2.94 -14.91 7.69
N PRO A 213 -1.67 -15.09 7.31
CA PRO A 213 -0.64 -14.11 7.61
C PRO A 213 -0.72 -12.86 6.71
N ALA A 214 -0.53 -11.68 7.33
CA ALA A 214 -0.61 -10.38 6.68
C ALA A 214 0.38 -10.21 5.52
N PHE A 215 1.62 -10.68 5.69
CA PHE A 215 2.65 -10.53 4.65
C PHE A 215 2.27 -11.26 3.36
N LYS A 216 1.72 -12.48 3.44
CA LYS A 216 1.23 -13.21 2.26
C LYS A 216 0.09 -12.47 1.57
N PHE A 217 -0.77 -11.82 2.36
CA PHE A 217 -1.92 -11.09 1.84
C PHE A 217 -1.48 -9.85 1.07
N GLU A 218 -0.57 -9.05 1.63
CA GLU A 218 -0.01 -7.88 0.94
C GLU A 218 0.77 -8.28 -0.31
N GLN A 219 1.54 -9.38 -0.29
CA GLN A 219 2.18 -9.91 -1.49
C GLN A 219 1.16 -10.25 -2.58
N MET A 220 0.10 -10.97 -2.23
CA MET A 220 -0.91 -11.38 -3.21
C MET A 220 -1.66 -10.18 -3.77
N ARG A 221 -2.01 -9.23 -2.91
CA ARG A 221 -2.61 -7.96 -3.30
C ARG A 221 -1.74 -7.21 -4.31
N GLU A 222 -0.43 -7.07 -4.05
CA GLU A 222 0.48 -6.39 -4.97
C GLU A 222 0.63 -7.13 -6.30
N PHE A 223 0.67 -8.47 -6.25
CA PHE A 223 0.67 -9.30 -7.44
C PHE A 223 -0.59 -9.06 -8.30
N CYS A 224 -1.78 -9.04 -7.67
CA CYS A 224 -3.04 -8.70 -8.32
C CYS A 224 -2.99 -7.29 -8.94
N ILE A 225 -2.54 -6.28 -8.19
CA ILE A 225 -2.42 -4.89 -8.65
C ILE A 225 -1.51 -4.81 -9.88
N LYS A 226 -0.36 -5.49 -9.86
CA LYS A 226 0.58 -5.51 -10.97
C LYS A 226 -0.04 -6.12 -12.22
N LYS A 227 -0.62 -7.33 -12.12
CA LYS A 227 -1.25 -8.03 -13.24
C LYS A 227 -2.38 -7.22 -13.88
N LEU A 228 -3.25 -6.62 -13.06
CA LEU A 228 -4.35 -5.77 -13.55
C LEU A 228 -3.84 -4.46 -14.15
N GLY A 229 -2.82 -3.85 -13.54
CA GLY A 229 -2.17 -2.65 -14.06
C GLY A 229 -1.53 -2.88 -15.43
N ASP A 230 -0.82 -4.00 -15.59
CA ASP A 230 -0.19 -4.37 -16.86
C ASP A 230 -1.24 -4.67 -17.94
N TYR A 231 -2.30 -5.40 -17.59
CA TYR A 231 -3.46 -5.58 -18.47
C TYR A 231 -4.06 -4.25 -18.93
N LEU A 232 -4.31 -3.31 -18.01
CA LEU A 232 -4.88 -2.01 -18.37
C LEU A 232 -3.97 -1.20 -19.29
N LYS A 233 -2.65 -1.18 -19.04
CA LYS A 233 -1.67 -0.48 -19.90
C LYS A 233 -1.68 -1.00 -21.34
N GLU A 234 -1.87 -2.30 -21.52
CA GLU A 234 -1.96 -2.89 -22.87
C GLU A 234 -3.28 -2.60 -23.60
N ARG A 235 -4.32 -2.19 -22.85
CA ARG A 235 -5.68 -2.03 -23.35
C ARG A 235 -6.12 -0.58 -23.44
N ALA A 236 -5.58 0.31 -22.63
CA ALA A 236 -5.94 1.71 -22.60
C ALA A 236 -4.78 2.60 -22.17
N VAL A 237 -4.77 3.83 -22.69
CA VAL A 237 -3.91 4.90 -22.20
C VAL A 237 -4.63 5.57 -21.03
N TYR A 238 -3.97 5.63 -19.88
CA TYR A 238 -4.47 6.36 -18.72
C TYR A 238 -4.21 7.86 -18.90
N THR A 239 -5.25 8.69 -18.77
CA THR A 239 -5.12 10.14 -19.03
C THR A 239 -5.23 11.01 -17.81
N GLU A 240 -6.16 10.69 -16.91
CA GLU A 240 -6.49 11.62 -15.83
C GLU A 240 -6.96 10.92 -14.56
N LYS A 241 -6.61 11.55 -13.44
CA LYS A 241 -7.13 11.26 -12.11
C LYS A 241 -7.75 12.52 -11.55
N GLU A 242 -9.02 12.47 -11.23
CA GLU A 242 -9.69 13.55 -10.51
C GLU A 242 -10.34 13.01 -9.25
N ARG A 243 -10.23 13.74 -8.13
CA ARG A 243 -10.96 13.44 -6.91
C ARG A 243 -12.02 14.51 -6.71
N SER A 244 -13.29 14.08 -6.67
CA SER A 244 -14.44 14.96 -6.45
C SER A 244 -15.23 14.43 -5.25
N GLY A 245 -15.04 15.04 -4.09
CA GLY A 245 -15.62 14.58 -2.82
C GLY A 245 -15.24 13.13 -2.51
N ASN A 246 -16.24 12.27 -2.35
CA ASN A 246 -16.09 10.85 -2.06
C ASN A 246 -15.92 9.99 -3.33
N TYR A 247 -15.70 10.60 -4.49
CA TYR A 247 -15.49 9.86 -5.73
C TYR A 247 -14.08 10.07 -6.26
N LEU A 248 -13.48 8.96 -6.67
CA LEU A 248 -12.32 8.94 -7.52
C LEU A 248 -12.76 8.68 -8.97
N CYS A 249 -12.50 9.65 -9.84
CA CYS A 249 -12.70 9.55 -11.27
C CYS A 249 -11.36 9.20 -11.94
N GLN A 250 -11.39 8.18 -12.79
CA GLN A 250 -10.26 7.79 -13.62
C GLN A 250 -10.69 7.73 -15.07
N THR A 251 -9.91 8.35 -15.93
CA THR A 251 -10.20 8.41 -17.35
C THR A 251 -9.20 7.56 -18.13
N TYR A 252 -9.74 6.67 -18.97
CA TYR A 252 -9.00 5.76 -19.82
C TYR A 252 -9.40 5.96 -21.27
N LEU A 253 -8.40 5.95 -22.14
CA LEU A 253 -8.53 6.05 -23.59
C LEU A 253 -8.24 4.68 -24.23
N PRO A 254 -9.25 3.92 -24.69
CA PRO A 254 -9.05 2.58 -25.21
C PRO A 254 -8.14 2.57 -26.45
N ILE A 255 -7.22 1.61 -26.49
CA ILE A 255 -6.33 1.40 -27.64
C ILE A 255 -7.12 0.65 -28.72
N ASN A 256 -7.26 1.26 -29.90
CA ASN A 256 -7.88 0.63 -31.06
C ASN A 256 -6.95 -0.43 -31.67
N ARG A 257 -7.41 -1.68 -31.74
CA ARG A 257 -6.65 -2.79 -32.35
C ARG A 257 -7.17 -3.22 -33.76
N GLY A 258 -8.02 -2.40 -34.40
CA GLY A 258 -8.41 -2.58 -35.81
C GLY A 258 -9.88 -2.98 -36.03
N PHE A 259 -10.20 -3.45 -37.25
CA PHE A 259 -11.58 -3.61 -37.73
C PHE A 259 -12.36 -4.78 -37.07
N PHE A 260 -11.69 -5.88 -36.76
CA PHE A 260 -12.31 -7.04 -36.11
C PHE A 260 -12.50 -6.88 -34.59
N TYR A 261 -12.36 -5.66 -34.09
CA TYR A 261 -12.23 -5.39 -32.67
C TYR A 261 -13.56 -5.12 -31.97
N ASN A 262 -13.93 -5.98 -31.01
CA ASN A 262 -15.14 -5.80 -30.23
C ASN A 262 -15.00 -4.68 -29.20
N THR A 263 -15.39 -3.48 -29.60
CA THR A 263 -15.19 -2.27 -28.80
C THR A 263 -16.01 -2.28 -27.51
N ARG A 264 -17.26 -2.74 -27.56
CA ARG A 264 -18.14 -2.79 -26.37
C ARG A 264 -17.57 -3.73 -25.31
N LEU A 265 -17.14 -4.92 -25.73
CA LEU A 265 -16.53 -5.88 -24.82
C LEU A 265 -15.22 -5.36 -24.22
N GLN A 266 -14.39 -4.64 -24.99
CA GLN A 266 -13.19 -4.02 -24.41
C GLN A 266 -13.54 -2.97 -23.36
N ILE A 267 -14.45 -2.05 -23.68
CA ILE A 267 -14.83 -0.96 -22.77
C ILE A 267 -15.26 -1.55 -21.43
N ALA A 268 -16.18 -2.52 -21.45
CA ALA A 268 -16.67 -3.15 -20.24
C ALA A 268 -15.56 -3.89 -19.45
N ARG A 269 -14.60 -4.52 -20.15
CA ARG A 269 -13.45 -5.18 -19.49
C ARG A 269 -12.45 -4.17 -18.89
N ILE A 270 -12.26 -3.01 -19.52
CA ILE A 270 -11.45 -1.92 -18.94
C ILE A 270 -12.12 -1.40 -17.67
N GLU A 271 -13.43 -1.18 -17.71
CA GLU A 271 -14.20 -0.74 -16.53
C GLU A 271 -14.10 -1.73 -15.39
N LEU A 272 -14.33 -3.02 -15.66
CA LEU A 272 -14.20 -4.10 -14.67
C LEU A 272 -12.79 -4.16 -14.06
N ALA A 273 -11.75 -4.17 -14.90
CA ALA A 273 -10.36 -4.23 -14.44
C ALA A 273 -9.95 -2.98 -13.66
N SER A 274 -10.40 -1.79 -14.08
CA SER A 274 -10.18 -0.52 -13.37
C SER A 274 -10.86 -0.52 -12.00
N HIS A 275 -12.12 -0.94 -11.92
CA HIS A 275 -12.85 -1.04 -10.66
C HIS A 275 -12.17 -2.02 -9.71
N LEU A 276 -11.79 -3.22 -10.18
CA LEU A 276 -11.08 -4.19 -9.38
C LEU A 276 -9.71 -3.65 -8.90
N LEU A 277 -8.95 -3.00 -9.78
CA LEU A 277 -7.68 -2.38 -9.43
C LEU A 277 -7.85 -1.32 -8.33
N ASN A 278 -8.89 -0.49 -8.41
CA ASN A 278 -9.18 0.51 -7.38
C ASN A 278 -9.56 -0.13 -6.05
N LYS A 279 -10.41 -1.16 -6.04
CA LYS A 279 -10.73 -1.93 -4.82
C LYS A 279 -9.46 -2.40 -4.11
N LEU A 280 -8.49 -2.93 -4.85
CA LEU A 280 -7.22 -3.42 -4.30
C LEU A 280 -6.25 -2.29 -3.88
N GLN A 281 -6.23 -1.18 -4.61
CA GLN A 281 -5.37 -0.03 -4.27
C GLN A 281 -5.82 0.67 -2.99
N PHE A 282 -7.14 0.75 -2.76
CA PHE A 282 -7.73 1.37 -1.57
C PHE A 282 -8.10 0.37 -0.47
N MET A 283 -8.04 -0.94 -0.75
CA MET A 283 -8.43 -2.01 0.18
C MET A 283 -9.89 -1.92 0.65
N ILE A 284 -10.77 -1.54 -0.27
CA ILE A 284 -12.21 -1.36 0.00
C ILE A 284 -13.04 -2.03 -1.09
N ASP A 285 -14.11 -2.72 -0.69
CA ASP A 285 -15.19 -3.14 -1.56
C ASP A 285 -16.56 -2.73 -1.01
N VAL A 286 -17.37 -2.02 -1.79
CA VAL A 286 -18.72 -1.54 -1.41
C VAL A 286 -18.74 -0.86 -0.03
N GLY A 287 -17.73 -0.04 0.28
CA GLY A 287 -17.59 0.65 1.57
C GLY A 287 -17.08 -0.22 2.73
N GLN A 288 -16.85 -1.51 2.51
CA GLN A 288 -16.28 -2.41 3.49
C GLN A 288 -14.79 -2.62 3.23
N ASP A 289 -14.03 -2.78 4.31
CA ASP A 289 -12.60 -3.06 4.24
C ASP A 289 -12.33 -4.48 3.75
N ILE A 290 -11.32 -4.63 2.88
CA ILE A 290 -10.80 -5.94 2.46
C ILE A 290 -9.70 -6.31 3.46
N ASP A 291 -10.07 -6.99 4.55
CA ASP A 291 -9.19 -7.31 5.68
C ASP A 291 -8.88 -8.81 5.82
N SER A 292 -9.33 -9.63 4.87
CA SER A 292 -9.06 -11.06 4.83
C SER A 292 -8.76 -11.60 3.42
N PRO A 293 -7.96 -12.69 3.32
CA PRO A 293 -7.73 -13.41 2.08
C PRO A 293 -9.03 -13.91 1.42
N GLN A 294 -10.03 -14.33 2.19
CA GLN A 294 -11.31 -14.86 1.70
C GLN A 294 -12.13 -13.79 0.99
N GLN A 295 -12.20 -12.58 1.55
CA GLN A 295 -12.84 -11.45 0.88
C GLN A 295 -12.14 -11.14 -0.43
N LEU A 296 -10.80 -11.15 -0.45
CA LEU A 296 -10.04 -10.97 -1.69
C LEU A 296 -10.38 -12.04 -2.74
N LEU A 297 -10.45 -13.32 -2.32
CA LEU A 297 -10.85 -14.41 -3.22
C LEU A 297 -12.26 -14.19 -3.77
N GLN A 298 -13.22 -13.84 -2.90
CA GLN A 298 -14.59 -13.59 -3.29
C GLN A 298 -14.69 -12.44 -4.30
N ILE A 299 -13.92 -11.38 -4.11
CA ILE A 299 -13.84 -10.24 -5.04
C ILE A 299 -13.30 -10.68 -6.41
N LEU A 300 -12.25 -11.49 -6.44
CA LEU A 300 -11.69 -12.03 -7.68
C LEU A 300 -12.67 -12.96 -8.40
N GLN A 301 -13.34 -13.86 -7.66
CA GLN A 301 -14.37 -14.75 -8.20
C GLN A 301 -15.58 -13.97 -8.74
N ASN A 302 -16.00 -12.91 -8.06
CA ASN A 302 -17.07 -12.03 -8.55
C ASN A 302 -16.65 -11.31 -9.83
N ALA A 303 -15.40 -10.86 -9.94
CA ALA A 303 -14.88 -10.28 -11.16
C ALA A 303 -14.80 -11.31 -12.30
N GLN A 304 -14.47 -12.57 -12.01
CA GLN A 304 -14.46 -13.66 -13.00
C GLN A 304 -15.87 -13.91 -13.55
N LYS A 305 -16.87 -14.01 -12.67
CA LYS A 305 -18.29 -14.15 -13.05
C LYS A 305 -18.78 -12.97 -13.88
N GLU A 306 -18.42 -11.74 -13.49
CA GLU A 306 -18.81 -10.55 -14.25
C GLU A 306 -18.12 -10.51 -15.62
N ASN A 307 -16.82 -10.85 -15.71
CA ASN A 307 -16.16 -10.94 -17.02
C ASN A 307 -16.82 -11.98 -17.94
N GLU A 308 -17.22 -13.13 -17.40
CA GLU A 308 -17.96 -14.14 -18.17
C GLU A 308 -19.32 -13.58 -18.63
N ARG A 309 -20.05 -12.90 -17.75
CA ARG A 309 -21.30 -12.23 -18.09
C ARG A 309 -21.10 -11.22 -19.21
N LEU A 310 -20.09 -10.35 -19.11
CA LEU A 310 -19.74 -9.38 -20.15
C LEU A 310 -19.44 -10.05 -21.49
N TYR A 311 -18.73 -11.18 -21.49
CA TYR A 311 -18.50 -11.98 -22.69
C TYR A 311 -19.81 -12.54 -23.28
N ARG A 312 -20.73 -13.05 -22.45
CA ARG A 312 -22.04 -13.54 -22.94
C ARG A 312 -22.89 -12.42 -23.55
N PHE A 313 -22.84 -11.21 -23.01
CA PHE A 313 -23.63 -10.06 -23.51
C PHE A 313 -23.03 -9.39 -24.73
N TYR A 314 -21.72 -9.18 -24.75
CA TYR A 314 -21.07 -8.38 -25.78
C TYR A 314 -20.20 -9.20 -26.73
N GLY A 315 -19.74 -10.37 -26.32
CA GLY A 315 -18.79 -11.19 -27.08
C GLY A 315 -19.40 -11.89 -28.28
N ARG A 316 -18.57 -12.06 -29.32
CA ARG A 316 -18.83 -12.94 -30.46
C ARG A 316 -18.01 -14.21 -30.27
N VAL A 317 -18.39 -15.28 -30.96
CA VAL A 317 -17.67 -16.58 -30.92
C VAL A 317 -16.16 -16.42 -31.18
N VAL A 318 -15.78 -15.53 -32.10
CA VAL A 318 -14.37 -15.27 -32.45
C VAL A 318 -13.58 -14.51 -31.37
N ASP A 319 -14.25 -13.83 -30.44
CA ASP A 319 -13.58 -12.97 -29.45
C ASP A 319 -12.97 -13.79 -28.29
N LYS A 320 -13.51 -14.99 -28.00
CA LYS A 320 -13.18 -15.84 -26.85
C LYS A 320 -13.31 -15.11 -25.49
N GLN A 321 -13.09 -15.83 -24.38
CA GLN A 321 -13.09 -15.25 -23.02
C GLN A 321 -11.99 -14.19 -22.80
N GLY A 322 -11.00 -14.12 -23.68
CA GLY A 322 -9.97 -13.08 -23.66
C GLY A 322 -8.94 -13.27 -22.54
N GLU A 323 -8.01 -12.33 -22.47
CA GLU A 323 -6.87 -12.35 -21.56
C GLU A 323 -7.26 -12.04 -20.11
N LEU A 324 -8.22 -11.14 -19.89
CA LEU A 324 -8.69 -10.80 -18.55
C LEU A 324 -9.23 -12.04 -17.81
N ALA A 325 -9.93 -12.94 -18.52
CA ALA A 325 -10.41 -14.20 -17.93
C ALA A 325 -9.26 -15.04 -17.38
N LYS A 326 -8.18 -15.20 -18.15
CA LYS A 326 -6.99 -15.95 -17.75
C LYS A 326 -6.30 -15.31 -16.55
N ILE A 327 -6.15 -13.98 -16.59
CA ILE A 327 -5.56 -13.24 -15.46
C ILE A 327 -6.38 -13.48 -14.19
N LEU A 328 -7.72 -13.37 -14.24
CA LEU A 328 -8.57 -13.58 -13.07
C LEU A 328 -8.51 -15.02 -12.55
N GLU A 329 -8.49 -16.00 -13.45
CA GLU A 329 -8.31 -17.42 -13.10
C GLU A 329 -6.95 -17.68 -12.44
N ASP A 330 -5.86 -17.18 -13.02
CA ASP A 330 -4.52 -17.25 -12.46
C ASP A 330 -4.46 -16.60 -11.07
N LEU A 331 -5.08 -15.42 -10.90
CA LEU A 331 -5.09 -14.72 -9.61
C LEU A 331 -5.86 -15.52 -8.53
N CYS A 332 -7.00 -16.11 -8.87
CA CYS A 332 -7.73 -17.00 -7.97
C CYS A 332 -6.89 -18.21 -7.58
N GLN A 333 -6.25 -18.87 -8.55
CA GLN A 333 -5.43 -20.05 -8.29
C GLN A 333 -4.22 -19.73 -7.41
N ASN A 334 -3.49 -18.65 -7.73
CA ASN A 334 -2.34 -18.22 -6.93
C ASN A 334 -2.73 -17.89 -5.48
N LEU A 335 -3.92 -17.32 -5.26
CA LEU A 335 -4.42 -17.04 -3.92
C LEU A 335 -4.80 -18.34 -3.18
N ASN A 336 -5.46 -19.29 -3.85
CA ASN A 336 -5.73 -20.61 -3.26
C ASN A 336 -4.43 -21.33 -2.86
N ASP A 337 -3.44 -21.31 -3.74
CA ASP A 337 -2.13 -21.95 -3.52
C ASP A 337 -1.36 -21.28 -2.37
N ALA A 338 -1.38 -19.94 -2.28
CA ALA A 338 -0.66 -19.20 -1.23
C ALA A 338 -1.17 -19.49 0.19
N TYR A 339 -2.44 -19.89 0.31
CA TYR A 339 -3.13 -20.18 1.56
C TYR A 339 -3.48 -21.66 1.74
N ASP A 340 -2.97 -22.53 0.86
CA ASP A 340 -3.21 -23.98 0.89
C ASP A 340 -4.70 -24.36 0.90
N TRP A 341 -5.56 -23.54 0.28
CA TRP A 341 -6.97 -23.86 0.09
C TRP A 341 -7.10 -24.83 -1.08
N LYS A 342 -6.80 -26.09 -0.83
CA LYS A 342 -7.13 -27.17 -1.77
C LYS A 342 -8.63 -27.21 -1.93
N ASP A 343 -9.11 -27.25 -3.18
CA ASP A 343 -10.50 -27.48 -3.63
C ASP A 343 -11.43 -27.98 -2.52
N SER A 344 -11.84 -27.10 -1.62
CA SER A 344 -12.91 -27.36 -0.69
C SER A 344 -14.15 -27.21 -1.54
N ASN A 345 -14.51 -28.33 -2.15
CA ASN A 345 -15.70 -28.61 -2.95
C ASN A 345 -16.79 -27.54 -2.87
N GLN A 346 -17.27 -27.14 -4.06
CA GLN A 346 -18.69 -27.08 -4.40
C GLN A 346 -19.62 -27.30 -3.18
N GLY A 347 -19.93 -26.22 -2.48
CA GLY A 347 -20.75 -26.26 -1.28
C GLY A 347 -21.30 -24.88 -1.02
N VAL A 348 -22.54 -24.68 -1.47
CA VAL A 348 -23.38 -23.52 -1.21
C VAL A 348 -23.21 -23.04 0.23
N TYR A 349 -22.60 -21.86 0.42
CA TYR A 349 -22.73 -21.12 1.68
C TYR A 349 -23.92 -20.17 1.53
N ASN A 350 -25.07 -20.59 2.03
CA ASN A 350 -26.19 -19.70 2.30
C ASN A 350 -25.85 -18.90 3.58
N PRO A 351 -25.86 -17.56 3.55
CA PRO A 351 -25.85 -16.80 4.79
C PRO A 351 -27.25 -16.90 5.42
N VAL A 352 -27.28 -17.31 6.70
CA VAL A 352 -28.36 -16.95 7.62
C VAL A 352 -28.00 -15.63 8.27
#